data_AF-E4U752-F1
#
_entry.id   AF-E4U752-F1
#
_cell.length_a   1.000
_cell.length_b   1.000
_cell.length_c   1.000
_cell.angle_alpha   90.00
_cell.angle_beta   90.00
_cell.angle_gamma   90.00
#
_symmetry.space_group_name_H-M   'P 1'
#
loop_
_entity.id
_entity.type
_entity.pdbx_description
1 polymer ?
#
loop_
_entity_poly.entity_id
_entity_poly.type
_entity_poly.pdbx_seq_one_letter_code
_entity_poly.pdbx_strand_id
1 'polypeptide(L)'
;MKRWTTVLAAALALAAAAQTNPTAAELWSWLLDQNFAERWQHVPGEPAGKHAGGPPHGAIQQIFANDVAFEALAQKRFPLPDGAVIVKENYDAQGRLYNLAVMRKVKGYNPEGGDWFWGYFTPEGGVLFEGKPALCVGCHAQKKASDWIFSGQE
;
A
#
# COMPACT_ATOMS: atom_id res chain seq x y z
N MET A 1 57.39 29.79 25.29
CA MET A 1 55.93 29.80 25.45
C MET A 1 55.29 29.24 24.18
N LYS A 2 54.97 27.94 24.12
CA LYS A 2 54.36 27.30 22.94
C LYS A 2 52.84 27.20 23.17
N ARG A 3 52.06 27.94 22.39
CA ARG A 3 50.60 27.82 22.35
C ARG A 3 50.25 26.68 21.40
N TRP A 4 49.59 25.65 21.90
CA TRP A 4 48.98 24.60 21.10
C TRP A 4 47.50 24.92 20.99
N THR A 5 47.03 25.28 19.80
CA THR A 5 45.60 25.37 19.49
C THR A 5 45.11 24.02 19.03
N THR A 6 44.40 23.32 19.91
CA THR A 6 43.69 22.09 19.56
C THR A 6 42.39 22.49 18.87
N VAL A 7 42.24 22.15 17.59
CA VAL A 7 40.96 22.24 16.88
C VAL A 7 40.19 20.95 17.17
N LEU A 8 39.12 21.04 17.96
CA LEU A 8 38.15 19.96 18.12
C LEU A 8 37.24 19.94 16.87
N ALA A 9 37.45 18.94 16.01
CA ALA A 9 36.48 18.60 14.97
C ALA A 9 35.32 17.84 15.63
N ALA A 10 34.15 18.47 15.73
CA ALA A 10 32.92 17.81 16.14
C ALA A 10 32.43 16.95 14.97
N ALA A 11 32.51 15.63 15.10
CA ALA A 11 31.85 14.70 14.19
C ALA A 11 30.34 14.71 14.47
N LEU A 12 29.56 15.33 13.59
CA LEU A 12 28.11 15.22 13.58
C LEU A 12 27.75 13.81 13.08
N ALA A 13 27.43 12.92 14.00
CA ALA A 13 26.73 11.68 13.67
C ALA A 13 25.31 12.04 13.22
N LEU A 14 25.05 11.91 11.91
CA LEU A 14 23.69 11.85 11.36
C LEU A 14 23.05 10.57 11.89
N ALA A 15 22.26 10.67 12.95
CA ALA A 15 21.32 9.62 13.31
C ALA A 15 20.34 9.50 12.14
N ALA A 16 20.43 8.40 11.39
CA ALA A 16 19.36 8.01 10.47
C ALA A 16 18.10 7.87 11.32
N ALA A 17 17.15 8.79 11.16
CA ALA A 17 15.84 8.66 11.79
C ALA A 17 15.29 7.30 11.38
N ALA A 18 15.10 6.41 12.35
CA ALA A 18 14.41 5.15 12.09
C ALA A 18 13.03 5.52 11.55
N GLN A 19 12.78 5.22 10.26
CA GLN A 19 11.47 5.40 9.66
C GLN A 19 10.49 4.61 10.54
N THR A 20 9.55 5.29 11.19
CA THR A 20 8.52 4.61 11.97
C THR A 20 7.75 3.70 11.02
N ASN A 21 7.57 2.44 11.39
CA ASN A 21 6.80 1.51 10.58
C ASN A 21 5.38 2.08 10.39
N PRO A 22 4.81 2.01 9.18
CA PRO A 22 3.44 2.43 8.95
C PRO A 22 2.47 1.59 9.80
N THR A 23 1.40 2.23 10.28
CA THR A 23 0.28 1.55 10.93
C THR A 23 -0.99 1.63 10.08
N ALA A 24 -1.92 0.70 10.29
CA ALA A 24 -3.19 0.68 9.59
C ALA A 24 -4.09 1.84 10.03
N ALA A 25 -4.00 2.27 11.29
CA ALA A 25 -4.72 3.45 11.77
C ALA A 25 -4.29 4.73 11.03
N GLU A 26 -2.99 4.95 10.86
CA GLU A 26 -2.45 6.07 10.07
C GLU A 26 -2.85 5.95 8.60
N LEU A 27 -2.77 4.73 8.04
CA LEU A 27 -3.20 4.50 6.66
C LEU A 27 -4.69 4.81 6.47
N TRP A 28 -5.55 4.37 7.38
CA TRP A 28 -6.98 4.63 7.33
C TRP A 28 -7.29 6.13 7.41
N SER A 29 -6.71 6.84 8.39
CA SER A 29 -6.86 8.29 8.50
C SER A 29 -6.43 9.00 7.23
N TRP A 30 -5.28 8.61 6.68
CA TRP A 30 -4.77 9.20 5.45
C TRP A 30 -5.70 8.92 4.26
N LEU A 31 -6.27 7.73 4.12
CA LEU A 31 -7.24 7.42 3.05
C LEU A 31 -8.48 8.33 3.11
N LEU A 32 -9.00 8.58 4.31
CA LEU A 32 -10.13 9.49 4.51
C LEU A 32 -9.77 10.93 4.14
N ASP A 33 -8.60 11.40 4.57
CA ASP A 33 -8.11 12.74 4.21
C ASP A 33 -7.90 12.90 2.70
N GLN A 34 -7.50 11.84 2.01
CA GLN A 34 -7.39 11.83 0.55
C GLN A 34 -8.73 11.76 -0.17
N ASN A 35 -9.84 11.49 0.54
CA ASN A 35 -11.16 11.23 -0.04
C ASN A 35 -11.08 10.26 -1.22
N PHE A 36 -10.40 9.13 -1.00
CA PHE A 36 -9.96 8.23 -2.07
C PHE A 36 -11.10 7.77 -2.98
N ALA A 37 -12.27 7.46 -2.42
CA ALA A 37 -13.40 6.90 -3.17
C ALA A 37 -13.96 7.89 -4.21
N GLU A 38 -13.83 9.19 -3.98
CA GLU A 38 -14.28 10.23 -4.90
C GLU A 38 -13.16 10.75 -5.81
N ARG A 39 -11.91 10.71 -5.33
CA ARG A 39 -10.79 11.42 -5.98
C ARG A 39 -9.83 10.51 -6.74
N TRP A 40 -9.78 9.23 -6.42
CA TRP A 40 -8.82 8.32 -7.02
C TRP A 40 -9.37 7.63 -8.25
N GLN A 41 -8.45 7.14 -9.06
CA GLN A 41 -8.74 6.48 -10.32
C GLN A 41 -8.93 4.98 -10.09
N HIS A 42 -9.67 4.31 -10.97
CA HIS A 42 -9.70 2.86 -10.99
C HIS A 42 -8.40 2.29 -11.55
N VAL A 43 -8.01 1.10 -11.07
CA VAL A 43 -6.81 0.42 -11.55
C VAL A 43 -6.89 0.21 -13.07
N PRO A 44 -5.88 0.65 -13.86
CA PRO A 44 -5.87 0.44 -15.31
C PRO A 44 -5.98 -1.04 -15.68
N GLY A 45 -6.85 -1.38 -16.63
CA GLY A 45 -7.05 -2.75 -17.11
C GLY A 45 -8.09 -3.55 -16.33
N GLU A 46 -8.54 -3.05 -15.18
CA GLU A 46 -9.68 -3.59 -14.45
C GLU A 46 -10.97 -2.82 -14.82
N PRO A 47 -12.17 -3.42 -14.64
CA PRO A 47 -13.41 -2.69 -14.84
C PRO A 47 -13.52 -1.49 -13.89
N ALA A 48 -13.92 -0.34 -14.44
CA ALA A 48 -14.24 0.82 -13.63
C ALA A 48 -15.51 0.57 -12.79
N GLY A 49 -15.54 1.08 -11.55
CA GLY A 49 -16.67 0.89 -10.65
C GLY A 49 -16.82 -0.55 -10.13
N LYS A 50 -18.00 -0.83 -9.56
CA LYS A 50 -18.34 -2.14 -8.99
C LYS A 50 -18.47 -3.19 -10.09
N HIS A 51 -17.75 -4.29 -9.92
CA HIS A 51 -17.76 -5.42 -10.85
C HIS A 51 -17.69 -6.74 -10.10
N ALA A 52 -17.92 -7.84 -10.83
CA ALA A 52 -17.85 -9.18 -10.25
C ALA A 52 -16.46 -9.44 -9.67
N GLY A 53 -16.44 -9.84 -8.40
CA GLY A 53 -15.25 -10.32 -7.69
C GLY A 53 -15.22 -11.84 -7.60
N GLY A 54 -14.41 -12.35 -6.68
CA GLY A 54 -14.40 -13.76 -6.33
C GLY A 54 -13.70 -14.01 -4.99
N PRO A 55 -13.77 -15.25 -4.47
CA PRO A 55 -13.00 -15.63 -3.30
C PRO A 55 -11.50 -15.31 -3.49
N PRO A 56 -10.82 -14.79 -2.46
CA PRO A 56 -11.29 -14.60 -1.08
C PRO A 56 -11.94 -13.22 -0.81
N HIS A 57 -12.06 -12.35 -1.81
CA HIS A 57 -12.32 -10.92 -1.62
C HIS A 57 -13.79 -10.49 -1.82
N GLY A 58 -14.72 -11.43 -2.05
CA GLY A 58 -16.15 -11.12 -2.09
C GLY A 58 -16.75 -11.22 -3.48
N ALA A 59 -18.09 -11.16 -3.55
CA ALA A 59 -18.83 -11.38 -4.79
C ALA A 59 -18.77 -10.18 -5.74
N ILE A 60 -18.63 -8.98 -5.18
CA ILE A 60 -18.49 -7.73 -5.92
C ILE A 60 -17.27 -6.98 -5.36
N GLN A 61 -16.50 -6.33 -6.22
CA GLN A 61 -15.35 -5.53 -5.82
C GLN A 61 -15.27 -4.23 -6.63
N GLN A 62 -14.54 -3.26 -6.11
CA GLN A 62 -14.12 -2.07 -6.82
C GLN A 62 -12.70 -1.72 -6.36
N ILE A 63 -11.82 -1.36 -7.29
CA ILE A 63 -10.40 -1.17 -7.01
C ILE A 63 -9.98 0.23 -7.43
N PHE A 64 -9.29 0.93 -6.53
CA PHE A 64 -8.79 2.27 -6.70
C PHE A 64 -7.26 2.28 -6.58
N ALA A 65 -6.65 3.20 -7.30
CA ALA A 65 -5.22 3.49 -7.24
C ALA A 65 -5.03 4.99 -7.05
N ASN A 66 -4.14 5.37 -6.12
CA ASN A 66 -3.68 6.75 -6.09
C ASN A 66 -2.87 7.07 -7.35
N ASP A 67 -2.62 8.36 -7.62
CA ASP A 67 -1.95 8.77 -8.86
C ASP A 67 -0.59 8.07 -9.07
N VAL A 68 0.19 7.90 -8.00
CA VAL A 68 1.48 7.19 -8.04
C VAL A 68 1.33 5.75 -8.52
N ALA A 69 0.36 5.01 -7.97
CA ALA A 69 0.08 3.65 -8.39
C ALA A 69 -0.51 3.60 -9.81
N PHE A 70 -1.47 4.48 -10.11
CA PHE A 70 -2.16 4.53 -11.40
C PHE A 70 -1.17 4.77 -12.55
N GLU A 71 -0.31 5.77 -12.43
CA GLU A 71 0.68 6.11 -13.47
C GLU A 71 1.64 4.96 -13.73
N ALA A 72 2.14 4.31 -12.67
CA ALA A 72 3.02 3.15 -12.80
C ALA A 72 2.32 1.97 -13.46
N LEU A 73 1.08 1.66 -13.05
CA LEU A 73 0.29 0.56 -13.59
C LEU A 73 -0.09 0.80 -15.07
N ALA A 74 -0.48 2.03 -15.42
CA ALA A 74 -0.79 2.40 -16.80
C ALA A 74 0.41 2.23 -17.75
N GLN A 75 1.62 2.38 -17.21
CA GLN A 75 2.89 2.19 -17.94
C GLN A 75 3.46 0.77 -17.80
N LYS A 76 2.78 -0.15 -17.09
CA LYS A 76 3.27 -1.48 -16.73
C LYS A 76 4.66 -1.46 -16.07
N ARG A 77 4.91 -0.44 -15.25
CA ARG A 77 6.21 -0.22 -14.60
C ARG A 77 6.21 -0.88 -13.22
N PHE A 78 6.95 -1.98 -13.12
CA PHE A 78 7.16 -2.73 -11.89
C PHE A 78 8.64 -2.68 -11.47
N PRO A 79 8.95 -2.66 -10.15
CA PRO A 79 8.02 -2.52 -9.04
C PRO A 79 7.35 -1.13 -9.00
N LEU A 80 6.20 -1.03 -8.31
CA LEU A 80 5.53 0.25 -8.11
C LEU A 80 6.39 1.18 -7.22
N PRO A 81 6.34 2.51 -7.42
CA PRO A 81 7.10 3.46 -6.63
C PRO A 81 6.67 3.48 -5.15
N ASP A 82 7.58 3.95 -4.29
CA ASP A 82 7.27 4.28 -2.91
C ASP A 82 6.05 5.23 -2.82
N GLY A 83 5.18 5.00 -1.85
CA GLY A 83 3.93 5.75 -1.69
C GLY A 83 2.80 5.37 -2.65
N ALA A 84 2.99 4.39 -3.55
CA ALA A 84 1.89 3.79 -4.29
C ALA A 84 0.88 3.15 -3.33
N VAL A 85 -0.41 3.40 -3.55
CA VAL A 85 -1.51 2.83 -2.75
C VAL A 85 -2.59 2.27 -3.66
N ILE A 86 -3.00 1.04 -3.37
CA ILE A 86 -4.13 0.36 -4.00
C ILE A 86 -5.15 0.03 -2.92
N VAL A 87 -6.40 0.44 -3.13
CA VAL A 87 -7.53 0.14 -2.26
C VAL A 87 -8.50 -0.75 -3.01
N LYS A 88 -8.86 -1.87 -2.43
CA LYS A 88 -9.93 -2.73 -2.90
C LYS A 88 -11.07 -2.71 -1.90
N GLU A 89 -12.22 -2.20 -2.33
CA GLU A 89 -13.48 -2.34 -1.61
C GLU A 89 -14.14 -3.66 -1.97
N ASN A 90 -14.60 -4.38 -0.95
CA ASN A 90 -15.15 -5.73 -1.06
C ASN A 90 -16.61 -5.74 -0.60
N TYR A 91 -17.47 -6.23 -1.48
CA TYR A 91 -18.91 -6.21 -1.33
C TYR A 91 -19.49 -7.62 -1.36
N ASP A 92 -20.56 -7.84 -0.60
CA ASP A 92 -21.33 -9.08 -0.69
C ASP A 92 -22.19 -9.14 -1.97
N ALA A 93 -22.89 -10.26 -2.16
CA ALA A 93 -23.72 -10.46 -3.35
C ALA A 93 -24.94 -9.51 -3.41
N GLN A 94 -25.27 -8.83 -2.30
CA GLN A 94 -26.31 -7.82 -2.22
C GLN A 94 -25.75 -6.40 -2.43
N GLY A 95 -24.45 -6.26 -2.68
CA GLY A 95 -23.79 -4.98 -2.90
C GLY A 95 -23.50 -4.19 -1.62
N ARG A 96 -23.50 -4.84 -0.45
CA ARG A 96 -23.13 -4.21 0.83
C ARG A 96 -21.63 -4.30 1.03
N LEU A 97 -20.99 -3.15 1.30
CA LEU A 97 -19.57 -3.08 1.64
C LEU A 97 -19.35 -3.79 2.97
N TYR A 98 -18.39 -4.72 3.03
CA TYR A 98 -18.13 -5.47 4.26
C TYR A 98 -16.66 -5.41 4.71
N ASN A 99 -15.72 -5.04 3.82
CA ASN A 99 -14.36 -4.68 4.21
C ASN A 99 -13.64 -3.91 3.10
N LEU A 100 -12.46 -3.37 3.43
CA LEU A 100 -11.48 -2.84 2.50
C LEU A 100 -10.14 -3.56 2.68
N ALA A 101 -9.53 -3.97 1.58
CA ALA A 101 -8.15 -4.45 1.53
C ALA A 101 -7.26 -3.39 0.88
N VAL A 102 -6.19 -2.99 1.56
CA VAL A 102 -5.33 -1.90 1.14
C VAL A 102 -3.88 -2.35 1.12
N MET A 103 -3.18 -2.00 0.05
CA MET A 103 -1.74 -2.16 -0.10
C MET A 103 -1.09 -0.79 -0.21
N ARG A 104 -0.07 -0.50 0.62
CA ARG A 104 0.77 0.70 0.51
C ARG A 104 2.23 0.30 0.34
N LYS A 105 2.86 0.84 -0.70
CA LYS A 105 4.29 0.66 -0.95
C LYS A 105 5.09 1.53 0.02
N VAL A 106 5.97 0.92 0.79
CA VAL A 106 6.86 1.59 1.75
C VAL A 106 8.26 1.02 1.60
N LYS A 107 9.14 1.80 0.98
CA LYS A 107 10.52 1.42 0.68
C LYS A 107 11.24 0.88 1.92
N GLY A 108 11.80 -0.32 1.81
CA GLY A 108 12.54 -0.99 2.88
C GLY A 108 11.69 -1.58 4.01
N TYR A 109 10.36 -1.43 3.99
CA TYR A 109 9.49 -2.00 5.02
C TYR A 109 9.48 -3.52 5.00
N ASN A 110 9.36 -4.11 3.81
CA ASN A 110 9.23 -5.56 3.64
C ASN A 110 9.91 -6.07 2.37
N PRO A 111 11.24 -6.01 2.25
CA PRO A 111 11.92 -6.28 0.98
C PRO A 111 11.58 -7.65 0.37
N GLU A 112 11.42 -8.68 1.21
CA GLU A 112 11.05 -10.04 0.78
C GLU A 112 9.61 -10.16 0.29
N GLY A 113 8.72 -9.26 0.74
CA GLY A 113 7.33 -9.15 0.32
C GLY A 113 7.07 -7.94 -0.58
N GLY A 114 8.10 -7.47 -1.30
CA GLY A 114 7.98 -6.38 -2.25
C GLY A 114 7.69 -5.03 -1.61
N ASP A 115 8.14 -4.78 -0.38
CA ASP A 115 7.96 -3.50 0.32
C ASP A 115 6.49 -3.09 0.54
N TRP A 116 5.57 -4.06 0.51
CA TRP A 116 4.15 -3.83 0.76
C TRP A 116 3.82 -3.86 2.25
N PHE A 117 3.18 -2.79 2.72
CA PHE A 117 2.36 -2.77 3.92
C PHE A 117 0.91 -3.09 3.55
N TRP A 118 0.28 -3.99 4.32
CA TRP A 118 -1.09 -4.44 4.11
C TRP A 118 -1.98 -3.90 5.21
N GLY A 119 -3.15 -3.38 4.86
CA GLY A 119 -4.21 -3.03 5.80
C GLY A 119 -5.52 -3.71 5.40
N TYR A 120 -6.24 -4.27 6.36
CA TYR A 120 -7.55 -4.86 6.15
C TYR A 120 -8.52 -4.26 7.15
N PHE A 121 -9.59 -3.64 6.66
CA PHE A 121 -10.45 -2.77 7.45
C PHE A 121 -11.92 -3.18 7.37
N THR A 122 -12.67 -3.00 8.45
CA THR A 122 -14.14 -2.92 8.35
C THR A 122 -14.55 -1.65 7.59
N PRO A 123 -15.81 -1.53 7.12
CA PRO A 123 -16.28 -0.31 6.44
C PRO A 123 -16.13 0.97 7.29
N GLU A 124 -16.12 0.84 8.61
CA GLU A 124 -15.97 1.94 9.57
C GLU A 124 -14.51 2.21 9.97
N GLY A 125 -13.55 1.47 9.41
CA GLY A 125 -12.13 1.64 9.70
C GLY A 125 -11.57 0.78 10.83
N GLY A 126 -12.33 -0.19 11.33
CA GLY A 126 -11.82 -1.16 12.29
C GLY A 126 -10.71 -2.01 11.68
N VAL A 127 -9.53 -2.06 12.30
CA VAL A 127 -8.40 -2.85 11.79
C VAL A 127 -8.63 -4.34 12.06
N LEU A 128 -8.72 -5.13 11.00
CA LEU A 128 -8.84 -6.58 11.03
C LEU A 128 -7.47 -7.26 10.91
N PHE A 129 -6.62 -6.76 10.02
CA PHE A 129 -5.22 -7.18 9.85
C PHE A 129 -4.37 -5.99 9.43
N GLU A 130 -3.09 -6.00 9.79
CA GLU A 130 -2.13 -5.01 9.32
C GLU A 130 -0.71 -5.56 9.15
N GLY A 131 0.14 -4.79 8.48
CA GLY A 131 1.57 -5.06 8.39
C GLY A 131 1.92 -6.04 7.30
N LYS A 132 2.33 -7.26 7.67
CA LYS A 132 2.81 -8.32 6.76
C LYS A 132 2.07 -9.65 7.00
N PRO A 133 0.73 -9.67 7.01
CA PRO A 133 -0.03 -10.88 7.34
C PRO A 133 0.28 -11.99 6.33
N ALA A 134 0.69 -13.16 6.84
CA ALA A 134 1.14 -14.29 6.02
C ALA A 134 0.11 -14.74 4.98
N LEU A 135 -1.18 -14.62 5.31
CA LEU A 135 -2.29 -14.94 4.39
C LEU A 135 -2.27 -14.06 3.12
N CYS A 136 -2.09 -12.75 3.29
CA CYS A 136 -2.06 -11.82 2.18
C CYS A 136 -0.76 -11.97 1.38
N VAL A 137 0.38 -11.93 2.07
CA VAL A 137 1.70 -12.03 1.43
C VAL A 137 1.85 -13.36 0.70
N GLY A 138 1.39 -14.47 1.29
CA GLY A 138 1.49 -15.80 0.71
C GLY A 138 0.68 -15.97 -0.58
N CYS A 139 -0.58 -15.52 -0.60
CA CYS A 139 -1.39 -15.60 -1.83
C CYS A 139 -0.84 -14.69 -2.93
N HIS A 140 -0.49 -13.45 -2.59
CA HIS A 140 0.03 -12.46 -3.54
C HIS A 140 1.46 -12.75 -4.02
N ALA A 141 2.22 -13.58 -3.30
CA ALA A 141 3.54 -14.03 -3.74
C ALA A 141 3.52 -14.85 -5.05
N GLN A 142 2.34 -15.28 -5.53
CA GLN A 142 2.19 -15.85 -6.87
C GLN A 142 2.44 -14.81 -7.97
N LYS A 143 2.34 -13.52 -7.65
CA LYS A 143 2.51 -12.39 -8.57
C LYS A 143 3.78 -11.59 -8.33
N LYS A 144 4.86 -12.22 -7.85
CA LYS A 144 6.16 -11.54 -7.61
C LYS A 144 6.68 -10.78 -8.83
N ALA A 145 6.52 -11.34 -10.03
CA ALA A 145 6.95 -10.71 -11.28
C ALA A 145 6.21 -9.39 -11.57
N SER A 146 4.97 -9.27 -11.07
CA SER A 146 4.10 -8.10 -11.23
C SER A 146 3.90 -7.39 -9.90
N ASP A 147 4.95 -7.42 -9.08
CA ASP A 147 5.04 -6.71 -7.81
C ASP A 147 3.91 -7.03 -6.82
N TRP A 148 3.55 -8.30 -6.69
CA TRP A 148 2.48 -8.82 -5.82
C TRP A 148 1.06 -8.34 -6.19
N ILE A 149 0.84 -7.81 -7.40
CA ILE A 149 -0.45 -7.26 -7.82
C ILE A 149 -1.10 -8.15 -8.89
N PHE A 150 -2.36 -8.51 -8.69
CA PHE A 150 -3.22 -9.07 -9.73
C PHE A 150 -3.92 -7.91 -10.43
N SER A 151 -3.43 -7.50 -11.61
CA SER A 151 -4.00 -6.36 -12.36
C SER A 151 -4.41 -6.71 -13.80
N GLY A 152 -4.29 -7.97 -14.22
CA GLY A 152 -4.55 -8.38 -15.61
C GLY A 152 -3.61 -7.74 -16.66
N GLN A 153 -2.62 -6.98 -16.22
CA GLN A 153 -1.68 -6.21 -17.06
C GLN A 153 -0.35 -6.95 -17.33
N GLU A 154 -0.23 -8.19 -16.83
CA GLU A 154 0.94 -9.08 -16.98
C GLU A 154 1.07 -9.64 -18.40
#